data_AF-A0A9D5GVU3-F1
#
_entry.id   AF-A0A9D5GVU3-F1
#
_cell.length_a   1.000
_cell.length_b   1.000
_cell.length_c   1.000
_cell.angle_alpha   90.00
_cell.angle_beta   90.00
_cell.angle_gamma   90.00
#
_symmetry.space_group_name_H-M   'P 1'
#
loop_
_entity.id
_entity.type
_entity.pdbx_description
1 polymer ?
#
loop_
_entity_poly.entity_id
_entity_poly.type
_entity_poly.pdbx_seq_one_letter_code
_entity_poly.pdbx_strand_id
1 'polypeptide(L)'
;MNQLYHISTAVLDDLRNNIDNHVERYRTVGGFEDLCKDDSRWNIKLDVDVDMERLRAITHDRKKTASGSDHENSIAVGEALEGLTPSLACREEIWARLTHVECNDYAWSRWLGNTGEADFSRSVRKHFFAPGRTGIRDDNAISRLWWNYHIARSVMPQDPERALKSLLKTVDIRQDIIKDRPWISMRKELCAGIIRKMEKTPELAKKKSFRRFMKNVNLRGGGIVFEVMTDQKIDDFLSSCADSTASP
;
A
#
# COMPACT_ATOMS: atom_id res chain seq x y z
N MET A 1 -14.61 -8.48 -17.82
CA MET A 1 -14.59 -8.65 -16.35
C MET A 1 -13.99 -10.01 -16.09
N ASN A 2 -12.80 -10.04 -15.47
CA ASN A 2 -12.08 -11.27 -15.19
C ASN A 2 -12.21 -11.59 -13.70
N GLN A 3 -12.32 -12.88 -13.36
CA GLN A 3 -12.33 -13.33 -11.97
C GLN A 3 -10.91 -13.24 -11.39
N LEU A 4 -10.80 -12.79 -10.14
CA LEU A 4 -9.57 -12.90 -9.36
C LEU A 4 -9.30 -14.36 -9.04
N TYR A 5 -8.04 -14.78 -9.07
CA TYR A 5 -7.64 -16.06 -8.50
C TYR A 5 -6.56 -15.85 -7.44
N HIS A 6 -6.35 -16.86 -6.63
CA HIS A 6 -5.26 -16.93 -5.65
C HIS A 6 -4.55 -18.28 -5.72
N ILE A 7 -3.33 -18.32 -5.17
CA ILE A 7 -2.57 -19.58 -5.02
C ILE A 7 -2.98 -20.32 -3.75
N SER A 8 -2.75 -21.64 -3.71
CA SER A 8 -2.87 -22.42 -2.47
C SER A 8 -1.73 -22.09 -1.49
N THR A 9 -1.95 -22.30 -0.19
CA THR A 9 -0.92 -22.13 0.85
C THR A 9 0.30 -23.04 0.60
N ALA A 10 0.08 -24.25 0.07
CA ALA A 10 1.18 -25.17 -0.27
C ALA A 10 2.08 -24.60 -1.39
N VAL A 11 1.48 -23.98 -2.42
CA VAL A 11 2.23 -23.32 -3.50
C VAL A 11 2.96 -22.09 -2.97
N LEU A 12 2.32 -21.31 -2.09
CA LEU A 12 2.95 -20.15 -1.46
C LEU A 12 4.21 -20.56 -0.67
N ASP A 13 4.12 -21.60 0.14
CA ASP A 13 5.25 -22.09 0.94
C ASP A 13 6.34 -22.71 0.07
N ASP A 14 5.97 -23.44 -0.99
CA ASP A 14 6.92 -23.99 -1.96
C ASP A 14 7.71 -22.88 -2.67
N LEU A 15 7.01 -21.87 -3.21
CA LEU A 15 7.63 -20.70 -3.84
C LEU A 15 8.56 -19.96 -2.89
N ARG A 16 8.17 -19.84 -1.61
CA ARG A 16 8.95 -19.15 -0.58
C ARG A 16 10.23 -19.91 -0.22
N ASN A 17 10.16 -21.23 -0.19
CA ASN A 17 11.31 -22.09 0.13
C ASN A 17 12.25 -22.27 -1.07
N ASN A 18 11.73 -22.15 -2.30
CA ASN A 18 12.48 -22.38 -3.55
C ASN A 18 12.81 -21.10 -4.34
N ILE A 19 12.88 -19.94 -3.68
CA ILE A 19 13.19 -18.66 -4.35
C ILE A 19 14.51 -18.72 -5.12
N ASP A 20 15.54 -19.30 -4.52
CA ASP A 20 16.89 -19.39 -5.11
C ASP A 20 16.89 -20.31 -6.35
N ASN A 21 15.98 -21.28 -6.41
CA ASN A 21 15.80 -22.18 -7.56
C ASN A 21 14.97 -21.55 -8.70
N HIS A 22 14.25 -20.46 -8.41
CA HIS A 22 13.36 -19.78 -9.36
C HIS A 22 13.85 -18.41 -9.79
N VAL A 23 15.09 -18.03 -9.47
CA VAL A 23 15.68 -16.71 -9.81
C VAL A 23 15.51 -16.35 -11.28
N GLU A 24 15.76 -17.29 -12.19
CA GLU A 24 15.60 -17.07 -13.64
C GLU A 24 14.14 -16.86 -14.06
N ARG A 25 13.18 -17.46 -13.34
CA ARG A 25 11.75 -17.24 -13.57
C ARG A 25 11.31 -15.84 -13.13
N TYR A 26 11.90 -15.30 -12.07
CA TYR A 26 11.68 -13.90 -11.68
C TYR A 26 12.33 -12.91 -12.64
N ARG A 27 13.39 -13.30 -13.37
CA ARG A 27 14.04 -12.47 -14.39
C ARG A 27 13.31 -12.48 -15.73
N THR A 28 12.44 -13.47 -15.95
CA THR A 28 11.71 -13.66 -17.20
C THR A 28 10.29 -13.14 -17.06
N VAL A 29 9.92 -12.18 -17.92
CA VAL A 29 8.53 -11.71 -18.06
C VAL A 29 7.63 -12.91 -18.36
N GLY A 30 6.60 -13.12 -17.54
CA GLY A 30 5.70 -14.26 -17.66
C GLY A 30 6.30 -15.62 -17.25
N GLY A 31 7.44 -15.64 -16.53
CA GLY A 31 8.14 -16.87 -16.12
C GLY A 31 7.38 -17.78 -15.14
N PHE A 32 6.16 -17.41 -14.74
CA PHE A 32 5.26 -18.19 -13.89
C PHE A 32 3.91 -18.51 -14.59
N GLU A 33 3.71 -18.07 -15.84
CA GLU A 33 2.47 -18.36 -16.59
C GLU A 33 2.32 -19.84 -16.94
N ASP A 34 3.43 -20.56 -17.11
CA ASP A 34 3.47 -22.01 -17.33
C ASP A 34 2.94 -22.76 -16.11
N LEU A 35 3.41 -22.38 -14.92
CA LEU A 35 2.96 -22.97 -13.65
C LEU A 35 1.47 -22.70 -13.39
N CYS A 36 0.95 -21.56 -13.85
CA CYS A 36 -0.48 -21.28 -13.80
C CYS A 36 -1.30 -22.19 -14.73
N LYS A 37 -0.76 -22.64 -15.86
CA LYS A 37 -1.47 -23.52 -16.79
C LYS A 37 -1.44 -24.97 -16.34
N ASP A 38 -0.33 -25.40 -15.75
CA ASP A 38 -0.08 -26.79 -15.41
C ASP A 38 -0.62 -27.18 -14.03
N ASP A 39 -0.77 -26.22 -13.11
CA ASP A 39 -1.17 -26.49 -11.73
C ASP A 39 -2.44 -25.75 -11.31
N SER A 40 -3.52 -26.52 -11.15
CA SER A 40 -4.81 -26.04 -10.63
C SER A 40 -4.72 -25.31 -9.28
N ARG A 41 -3.67 -25.57 -8.49
CA ARG A 41 -3.41 -24.91 -7.19
C ARG A 41 -3.04 -23.43 -7.33
N TRP A 42 -2.78 -22.94 -8.55
CA TRP A 42 -2.55 -21.53 -8.86
C TRP A 42 -3.80 -20.76 -9.27
N ASN A 43 -4.88 -21.47 -9.61
CA ASN A 43 -6.12 -20.90 -10.15
C ASN A 43 -7.31 -21.15 -9.22
N ILE A 44 -7.16 -20.88 -7.93
CA ILE A 44 -8.29 -20.95 -7.00
C ILE A 44 -9.13 -19.69 -7.17
N LYS A 45 -10.35 -19.85 -7.67
CA LYS A 45 -11.26 -18.75 -8.00
C LYS A 45 -11.74 -18.00 -6.76
N LEU A 46 -11.69 -16.68 -6.82
CA LEU A 46 -12.38 -15.77 -5.93
C LEU A 46 -13.52 -15.09 -6.69
N ASP A 47 -14.64 -14.91 -6.00
CA ASP A 47 -15.80 -14.20 -6.53
C ASP A 47 -15.59 -12.68 -6.40
N VAL A 48 -14.55 -12.19 -7.07
CA VAL A 48 -14.17 -10.78 -7.12
C VAL A 48 -13.88 -10.43 -8.58
N ASP A 49 -14.61 -9.46 -9.09
CA ASP A 49 -14.36 -8.89 -10.42
C ASP A 49 -13.11 -8.03 -10.39
N VAL A 50 -12.23 -8.27 -11.38
CA VAL A 50 -10.98 -7.56 -11.54
C VAL A 50 -10.85 -7.00 -12.94
N ASP A 51 -10.43 -5.75 -13.01
CA ASP A 51 -10.02 -5.10 -14.26
C ASP A 51 -8.54 -5.40 -14.53
N MET A 52 -8.31 -6.48 -15.27
CA MET A 52 -6.95 -6.91 -15.64
C MET A 52 -6.27 -5.96 -16.63
N GLU A 53 -7.01 -5.16 -17.40
CA GLU A 53 -6.41 -4.16 -18.30
C GLU A 53 -5.78 -3.03 -17.50
N ARG A 54 -6.47 -2.57 -16.44
CA ARG A 54 -5.92 -1.56 -15.53
C ARG A 54 -4.71 -2.06 -14.73
N LEU A 55 -4.68 -3.35 -14.36
CA LEU A 55 -3.49 -3.93 -13.73
C LEU A 55 -2.29 -4.01 -14.68
N ARG A 56 -2.53 -4.26 -15.97
CA ARG A 56 -1.48 -4.27 -16.99
C ARG A 56 -0.98 -2.87 -17.36
N ALA A 57 -1.79 -1.84 -17.12
CA ALA A 57 -1.41 -0.44 -17.33
C ALA A 57 -0.45 0.11 -16.26
N ILE A 58 -0.23 -0.64 -15.16
CA ILE A 58 0.71 -0.25 -14.10
C ILE A 58 2.12 -0.29 -14.67
N THR A 59 2.78 0.87 -14.65
CA THR A 59 4.15 0.98 -15.16
C THR A 59 5.06 1.64 -14.13
N HIS A 60 6.35 1.31 -14.24
CA HIS A 60 7.38 2.00 -13.50
C HIS A 60 8.16 2.92 -14.46
N ASP A 61 7.79 4.19 -14.49
CA ASP A 61 8.58 5.22 -15.15
C ASP A 61 9.72 5.68 -14.23
N ARG A 62 10.96 5.36 -14.62
CA ARG A 62 12.19 5.74 -13.90
C ARG A 62 12.44 7.26 -13.91
N LYS A 63 11.76 8.03 -14.77
CA LYS A 63 11.87 9.49 -14.83
C LYS A 63 10.93 10.20 -13.86
N LYS A 64 9.88 9.52 -13.40
CA LYS A 64 8.94 10.06 -12.40
C LYS A 64 9.48 9.84 -10.98
N THR A 65 9.14 10.74 -10.07
CA THR A 65 9.46 10.54 -8.65
C THR A 65 8.73 9.32 -8.13
N ALA A 66 9.34 8.57 -7.20
CA ALA A 66 8.71 7.39 -6.61
C ALA A 66 7.30 7.68 -6.04
N SER A 67 7.07 8.88 -5.51
CA SER A 67 5.76 9.34 -5.03
C SER A 67 4.75 9.58 -6.17
N GLY A 68 5.17 10.11 -7.32
CA GLY A 68 4.31 10.36 -8.47
C GLY A 68 3.87 9.06 -9.15
N SER A 69 4.81 8.13 -9.37
CA SER A 69 4.49 6.82 -9.92
C SER A 69 3.64 5.99 -8.96
N ASP A 70 3.89 6.05 -7.65
CA ASP A 70 3.07 5.33 -6.67
C ASP A 70 1.63 5.87 -6.61
N HIS A 71 1.40 7.16 -6.90
CA HIS A 71 0.07 7.76 -6.91
C HIS A 71 -0.79 7.22 -8.06
N GLU A 72 -0.32 7.34 -9.30
CA GLU A 72 -1.04 6.85 -10.49
C GLU A 72 -1.27 5.34 -10.40
N ASN A 73 -0.25 4.58 -9.98
CA ASN A 73 -0.35 3.14 -9.84
C ASN A 73 -1.30 2.71 -8.69
N SER A 74 -1.39 3.49 -7.61
CA SER A 74 -2.35 3.20 -6.53
C SER A 74 -3.79 3.41 -6.98
N ILE A 75 -4.06 4.42 -7.82
CA ILE A 75 -5.39 4.62 -8.42
C ILE A 75 -5.73 3.44 -9.33
N ALA A 76 -4.83 3.08 -10.25
CA ALA A 76 -5.04 1.96 -11.17
C ALA A 76 -5.30 0.64 -10.43
N VAL A 77 -4.49 0.28 -9.42
CA VAL A 77 -4.68 -0.93 -8.62
C VAL A 77 -5.96 -0.88 -7.79
N GLY A 78 -6.23 0.27 -7.17
CA GLY A 78 -7.37 0.45 -6.28
C GLY A 78 -8.70 0.34 -7.00
N GLU A 79 -8.79 0.92 -8.20
CA GLU A 79 -9.97 0.79 -9.05
C GLU A 79 -10.05 -0.59 -9.72
N ALA A 80 -8.92 -1.18 -10.10
CA ALA A 80 -8.91 -2.53 -10.67
C ALA A 80 -9.39 -3.60 -9.71
N LEU A 81 -9.18 -3.39 -8.41
CA LEU A 81 -9.54 -4.30 -7.32
C LEU A 81 -10.62 -3.68 -6.40
N GLU A 82 -11.57 -2.94 -6.98
CA GLU A 82 -12.61 -2.27 -6.20
C GLU A 82 -13.49 -3.25 -5.41
N GLY A 83 -13.73 -4.44 -5.96
CA GLY A 83 -14.51 -5.50 -5.31
C GLY A 83 -13.77 -6.24 -4.18
N LEU A 84 -12.48 -5.96 -3.95
CA LEU A 84 -11.70 -6.63 -2.92
C LEU A 84 -12.07 -6.09 -1.54
N THR A 85 -12.49 -6.97 -0.63
CA THR A 85 -12.75 -6.57 0.76
C THR A 85 -11.46 -6.53 1.58
N PRO A 86 -11.35 -5.70 2.64
CA PRO A 86 -10.19 -5.68 3.53
C PRO A 86 -9.83 -7.04 4.12
N SER A 87 -10.84 -7.90 4.34
CA SER A 87 -10.65 -9.27 4.84
C SER A 87 -9.95 -10.16 3.81
N LEU A 88 -10.27 -10.02 2.53
CA LEU A 88 -9.58 -10.71 1.44
C LEU A 88 -8.22 -10.09 1.16
N ALA A 89 -8.10 -8.76 1.23
CA ALA A 89 -6.82 -8.05 1.12
C ALA A 89 -5.81 -8.38 2.24
N CYS A 90 -6.24 -9.05 3.31
CA CYS A 90 -5.34 -9.59 4.33
C CYS A 90 -4.75 -10.97 3.96
N ARG A 91 -5.14 -11.56 2.82
CA ARG A 91 -4.65 -12.86 2.37
C ARG A 91 -3.42 -12.70 1.51
N GLU A 92 -2.31 -13.30 1.94
CA GLU A 92 -1.04 -13.26 1.23
C GLU A 92 -1.12 -13.97 -0.13
N GLU A 93 -1.95 -15.00 -0.23
CA GLU A 93 -2.14 -15.84 -1.41
C GLU A 93 -2.59 -15.06 -2.65
N ILE A 94 -3.39 -14.02 -2.43
CA ILE A 94 -3.88 -13.15 -3.50
C ILE A 94 -2.73 -12.29 -4.03
N TRP A 95 -2.01 -11.65 -3.11
CA TRP A 95 -0.92 -10.74 -3.45
C TRP A 95 0.27 -11.46 -4.07
N ALA A 96 0.62 -12.64 -3.55
CA ALA A 96 1.67 -13.47 -4.12
C ALA A 96 1.32 -13.85 -5.57
N ARG A 97 0.07 -14.21 -5.87
CA ARG A 97 -0.32 -14.48 -7.26
C ARG A 97 -0.16 -13.24 -8.15
N LEU A 98 -0.74 -12.12 -7.71
CA LEU A 98 -0.71 -10.86 -8.47
C LEU A 98 0.72 -10.37 -8.73
N THR A 99 1.63 -10.50 -7.77
CA THR A 99 3.03 -10.08 -7.96
C THR A 99 3.84 -11.03 -8.85
N HIS A 100 3.54 -12.33 -8.85
CA HIS A 100 4.31 -13.31 -9.63
C HIS A 100 3.81 -13.46 -11.06
N VAL A 101 2.51 -13.24 -11.30
CA VAL A 101 1.86 -13.49 -12.59
C VAL A 101 1.48 -12.17 -13.26
N GLU A 102 0.46 -11.46 -12.75
CA GLU A 102 -0.11 -10.30 -13.45
C GLU A 102 0.76 -9.04 -13.42
N CYS A 103 1.47 -8.80 -12.33
CA CYS A 103 2.24 -7.58 -12.10
C CYS A 103 3.74 -7.84 -11.89
N ASN A 104 4.23 -8.96 -12.43
CA ASN A 104 5.64 -9.34 -12.36
C ASN A 104 6.55 -8.24 -12.89
N ASP A 105 6.24 -7.71 -14.06
CA ASP A 105 7.03 -6.68 -14.75
C ASP A 105 7.19 -5.41 -13.92
N TYR A 106 6.11 -4.98 -13.27
CA TYR A 106 6.13 -3.83 -12.38
C TYR A 106 7.00 -4.10 -11.14
N ALA A 107 6.76 -5.23 -10.46
CA ALA A 107 7.49 -5.60 -9.26
C ALA A 107 8.99 -5.78 -9.55
N TRP A 108 9.33 -6.38 -10.68
CA TRP A 108 10.70 -6.55 -11.14
C TRP A 108 11.37 -5.21 -11.46
N SER A 109 10.76 -4.38 -12.33
CA SER A 109 11.32 -3.09 -12.75
C SER A 109 11.57 -2.14 -11.58
N ARG A 110 10.73 -2.21 -10.54
CA ARG A 110 10.78 -1.33 -9.37
C ARG A 110 11.74 -1.79 -8.28
N TRP A 111 11.83 -3.10 -8.03
CA TRP A 111 12.50 -3.66 -6.84
C TRP A 111 13.63 -4.65 -7.14
N LEU A 112 13.64 -5.31 -8.29
CA LEU A 112 14.67 -6.32 -8.62
C LEU A 112 15.64 -5.86 -9.71
N GLY A 113 15.21 -5.00 -10.63
CA GLY A 113 16.00 -4.62 -11.80
C GLY A 113 17.35 -3.93 -11.52
N ASN A 114 17.57 -3.43 -10.31
CA ASN A 114 18.84 -2.84 -9.85
C ASN A 114 19.42 -3.53 -8.60
N THR A 115 18.83 -4.66 -8.18
CA THR A 115 19.22 -5.34 -6.94
C THR A 115 20.37 -6.30 -7.24
N GLY A 116 21.46 -6.18 -6.50
CA GLY A 116 22.60 -7.09 -6.62
C GLY A 116 22.22 -8.53 -6.23
N GLU A 117 22.91 -9.52 -6.78
CA GLU A 117 22.58 -10.94 -6.59
C GLU A 117 22.49 -11.36 -5.12
N ALA A 118 23.36 -10.79 -4.26
CA ALA A 118 23.37 -11.06 -2.82
C ALA A 118 22.08 -10.61 -2.09
N ASP A 119 21.37 -9.61 -2.61
CA ASP A 119 20.14 -9.06 -2.02
C ASP A 119 18.88 -9.49 -2.79
N PHE A 120 19.03 -10.27 -3.86
CA PHE A 120 17.95 -10.66 -4.75
C PHE A 120 16.88 -11.44 -3.99
N SER A 121 17.25 -12.56 -3.37
CA SER A 121 16.31 -13.43 -2.66
C SER A 121 15.65 -12.72 -1.48
N ARG A 122 16.36 -11.81 -0.82
CA ARG A 122 15.81 -10.96 0.24
C ARG A 122 14.74 -9.99 -0.30
N SER A 123 15.02 -9.38 -1.45
CA SER A 123 14.11 -8.43 -2.09
C SER A 123 12.86 -9.13 -2.64
N VAL A 124 13.02 -10.32 -3.20
CA VAL A 124 11.90 -11.19 -3.61
C VAL A 124 11.03 -11.53 -2.38
N ARG A 125 11.62 -12.08 -1.31
CA ARG A 125 10.91 -12.40 -0.06
C ARG A 125 10.12 -11.21 0.51
N LYS A 126 10.59 -9.99 0.28
CA LYS A 126 9.99 -8.78 0.83
C LYS A 126 8.91 -8.17 -0.06
N HIS A 127 9.13 -8.14 -1.37
CA HIS A 127 8.28 -7.38 -2.30
C HIS A 127 7.31 -8.24 -3.10
N PHE A 128 7.61 -9.51 -3.29
CA PHE A 128 6.75 -10.46 -3.99
C PHE A 128 5.84 -11.24 -3.04
N PHE A 129 6.32 -11.51 -1.83
CA PHE A 129 5.55 -12.12 -0.76
C PHE A 129 5.00 -11.05 0.19
N ALA A 130 4.06 -11.42 1.05
CA ALA A 130 3.40 -10.53 1.99
C ALA A 130 3.22 -11.19 3.37
N PRO A 131 4.32 -11.57 4.06
CA PRO A 131 4.21 -12.23 5.35
C PRO A 131 3.68 -11.25 6.41
N GLY A 132 2.51 -11.57 6.95
CA GLY A 132 1.89 -10.84 8.05
C GLY A 132 1.40 -9.43 7.68
N ARG A 133 0.92 -8.68 8.69
CA ARG A 133 0.24 -7.39 8.49
C ARG A 133 1.13 -6.33 7.86
N THR A 134 2.38 -6.24 8.29
CA THR A 134 3.35 -5.28 7.75
C THR A 134 3.73 -5.63 6.31
N GLY A 135 3.93 -6.93 6.03
CA GLY A 135 4.24 -7.42 4.68
C GLY A 135 3.14 -7.07 3.67
N ILE A 136 1.89 -7.33 4.06
CA ILE A 136 0.71 -7.00 3.27
C ILE A 136 0.60 -5.50 3.03
N ARG A 137 0.70 -4.67 4.06
CA ARG A 137 0.38 -3.25 3.90
C ARG A 137 1.52 -2.41 3.36
N ASP A 138 2.76 -2.73 3.70
CA ASP A 138 3.90 -1.83 3.53
C ASP A 138 4.97 -2.33 2.54
N ASP A 139 5.20 -3.65 2.51
CA ASP A 139 6.36 -4.23 1.82
C ASP A 139 6.02 -4.82 0.44
N ASN A 140 4.87 -5.50 0.29
CA ASN A 140 4.47 -6.09 -0.98
C ASN A 140 4.21 -5.02 -2.05
N ALA A 141 4.67 -5.27 -3.27
CA ALA A 141 4.69 -4.28 -4.35
C ALA A 141 3.30 -3.80 -4.77
N ILE A 142 2.29 -4.69 -4.78
CA ILE A 142 0.93 -4.38 -5.24
C ILE A 142 -0.01 -4.13 -4.08
N SER A 143 0.08 -4.94 -3.02
CA SER A 143 -0.78 -4.77 -1.86
C SER A 143 -0.64 -3.39 -1.21
N ARG A 144 0.59 -2.84 -1.15
CA ARG A 144 0.81 -1.47 -0.65
C ARG A 144 0.02 -0.41 -1.44
N LEU A 145 -0.11 -0.58 -2.76
CA LEU A 145 -0.78 0.37 -3.64
C LEU A 145 -2.29 0.32 -3.40
N TRP A 146 -2.82 -0.89 -3.28
CA TRP A 146 -4.21 -1.12 -2.91
C TRP A 146 -4.55 -0.53 -1.54
N TRP A 147 -3.74 -0.79 -0.50
CA TRP A 147 -3.99 -0.25 0.83
C TRP A 147 -3.90 1.28 0.88
N ASN A 148 -2.97 1.90 0.15
CA ASN A 148 -2.90 3.36 0.06
C ASN A 148 -4.19 3.96 -0.53
N TYR A 149 -4.69 3.37 -1.61
CA TYR A 149 -5.93 3.80 -2.25
C TYR A 149 -7.16 3.53 -1.36
N HIS A 150 -7.24 2.34 -0.75
CA HIS A 150 -8.34 1.97 0.14
C HIS A 150 -8.44 2.89 1.36
N ILE A 151 -7.29 3.25 1.96
CA ILE A 151 -7.23 4.24 3.05
C ILE A 151 -7.67 5.62 2.53
N ALA A 152 -7.15 6.06 1.39
CA ALA A 152 -7.53 7.35 0.80
C ALA A 152 -9.05 7.47 0.55
N ARG A 153 -9.66 6.43 -0.04
CA ARG A 153 -11.11 6.33 -0.25
C ARG A 153 -11.90 6.28 1.06
N SER A 154 -11.38 5.60 2.06
CA SER A 154 -12.02 5.52 3.38
C SER A 154 -11.98 6.85 4.14
N VAL A 155 -10.95 7.67 3.90
CA VAL A 155 -10.72 8.93 4.60
C VAL A 155 -11.41 10.11 3.89
N MET A 156 -11.38 10.16 2.55
CA MET A 156 -12.14 11.13 1.77
C MET A 156 -12.91 10.44 0.64
N PRO A 157 -14.16 10.00 0.90
CA PRO A 157 -14.97 9.31 -0.11
C PRO A 157 -15.32 10.19 -1.33
N GLN A 158 -15.37 11.51 -1.15
CA GLN A 158 -15.73 12.47 -2.20
C GLN A 158 -14.55 12.80 -3.14
N ASP A 159 -13.30 12.64 -2.67
CA ASP A 159 -12.09 12.95 -3.44
C ASP A 159 -10.91 12.08 -2.95
N PRO A 160 -10.89 10.78 -3.34
CA PRO A 160 -9.86 9.84 -2.91
C PRO A 160 -8.48 10.20 -3.50
N GLU A 161 -8.45 10.79 -4.69
CA GLU A 161 -7.19 11.19 -5.34
C GLU A 161 -6.47 12.28 -4.55
N ARG A 162 -7.20 13.29 -4.08
CA ARG A 162 -6.61 14.34 -3.24
C ARG A 162 -6.07 13.79 -1.92
N ALA A 163 -6.80 12.87 -1.28
CA ALA A 163 -6.31 12.19 -0.07
C ALA A 163 -5.03 11.41 -0.37
N LEU A 164 -5.02 10.65 -1.46
CA LEU A 164 -3.88 9.84 -1.87
C LEU A 164 -2.65 10.71 -2.20
N LYS A 165 -2.85 11.85 -2.89
CA LYS A 165 -1.79 12.81 -3.21
C LYS A 165 -1.16 13.37 -1.94
N SER A 166 -1.97 13.68 -0.93
CA SER A 166 -1.50 14.17 0.37
C SER A 166 -0.79 13.08 1.18
N LEU A 167 -1.28 11.83 1.15
CA LEU A 167 -0.66 10.68 1.82
C LEU A 167 0.69 10.27 1.20
N LEU A 168 0.79 10.30 -0.13
CA LEU A 168 2.00 9.92 -0.89
C LEU A 168 2.95 11.09 -1.15
N LYS A 169 2.63 12.29 -0.67
CA LYS A 169 3.47 13.51 -0.82
C LYS A 169 4.92 13.28 -0.38
N THR A 170 5.15 12.44 0.62
CA THR A 170 6.49 11.98 0.99
C THR A 170 6.42 10.56 1.53
N VAL A 171 7.41 9.73 1.17
CA VAL A 171 7.55 8.35 1.68
C VAL A 171 7.51 8.30 3.21
N ASP A 172 8.06 9.32 3.87
CA ASP A 172 8.07 9.47 5.33
C ASP A 172 6.67 9.72 5.94
N ILE A 173 5.82 10.51 5.29
CA ILE A 173 4.44 10.78 5.75
C ILE A 173 3.64 9.48 5.71
N ARG A 174 3.78 8.73 4.61
CA ARG A 174 3.18 7.41 4.49
C ARG A 174 3.68 6.47 5.58
N GLN A 175 4.98 6.45 5.85
CA GLN A 175 5.53 5.62 6.92
C GLN A 175 4.99 6.03 8.29
N ASP A 176 4.90 7.32 8.61
CA ASP A 176 4.43 7.77 9.93
C ASP A 176 2.91 7.54 10.14
N ILE A 177 2.09 7.64 9.09
CA ILE A 177 0.62 7.47 9.16
C ILE A 177 0.20 6.01 9.00
N ILE A 178 0.78 5.32 8.01
CA ILE A 178 0.40 3.96 7.66
C ILE A 178 1.28 3.00 8.46
N LYS A 179 2.60 3.00 8.22
CA LYS A 179 3.53 2.00 8.78
C LYS A 179 3.65 2.03 10.30
N ASP A 180 4.07 3.17 10.87
CA ASP A 180 4.48 3.29 12.27
C ASP A 180 3.30 3.45 13.24
N ARG A 181 2.10 3.81 12.74
CA ARG A 181 0.90 4.08 13.56
C ARG A 181 -0.38 3.49 12.93
N PRO A 182 -0.50 2.16 12.87
CA PRO A 182 -1.59 1.48 12.16
C PRO A 182 -3.00 1.95 12.56
N TRP A 183 -3.20 2.28 13.84
CA TRP A 183 -4.49 2.72 14.35
C TRP A 183 -4.95 4.08 13.81
N ILE A 184 -4.05 4.97 13.38
CA ILE A 184 -4.44 6.30 12.88
C ILE A 184 -5.09 6.18 11.50
N SER A 185 -4.54 5.32 10.63
CA SER A 185 -5.14 5.02 9.33
C SER A 185 -6.52 4.37 9.42
N MET A 186 -6.87 3.80 10.58
CA MET A 186 -8.19 3.23 10.86
C MET A 186 -9.19 4.25 11.42
N ARG A 187 -8.71 5.37 11.98
CA ARG A 187 -9.53 6.47 12.48
C ARG A 187 -9.78 7.47 11.36
N LYS A 188 -10.80 7.18 10.53
CA LYS A 188 -11.12 7.92 9.31
C LYS A 188 -11.23 9.43 9.55
N GLU A 189 -11.99 9.84 10.56
CA GLU A 189 -12.21 11.25 10.90
C GLU A 189 -10.92 11.97 11.32
N LEU A 190 -10.09 11.30 12.13
CA LEU A 190 -8.80 11.84 12.56
C LEU A 190 -7.83 11.97 11.37
N CYS A 191 -7.78 10.95 10.52
CA CYS A 191 -6.92 10.96 9.33
C CYS A 191 -7.36 12.03 8.33
N ALA A 192 -8.67 12.23 8.16
CA ALA A 192 -9.23 13.29 7.31
C ALA A 192 -8.82 14.67 7.83
N GLY A 193 -8.97 14.90 9.14
CA GLY A 193 -8.52 16.14 9.78
C GLY A 193 -7.01 16.39 9.63
N ILE A 194 -6.18 15.35 9.77
CA ILE A 194 -4.73 15.45 9.56
C ILE A 194 -4.41 15.87 8.13
N ILE A 195 -5.05 15.24 7.13
CA ILE A 195 -4.84 15.58 5.71
C ILE A 195 -5.26 17.03 5.45
N ARG A 196 -6.44 17.47 5.92
CA ARG A 196 -6.89 18.86 5.78
C ARG A 196 -5.91 19.85 6.42
N LYS A 197 -5.35 19.52 7.59
CA LYS A 197 -4.37 20.38 8.26
C LYS A 197 -3.04 20.42 7.51
N MET A 198 -2.59 19.30 6.95
CA MET A 198 -1.36 19.24 6.13
C MET A 198 -1.47 20.08 4.85
N GLU A 199 -2.67 20.18 4.27
CA GLU A 199 -2.93 21.06 3.13
C GLU A 199 -2.92 22.53 3.54
N LYS A 200 -3.56 22.87 4.67
CA LYS A 200 -3.59 24.25 5.22
C LYS A 200 -2.23 24.72 5.71
N THR A 201 -1.34 23.82 6.15
CA THR A 201 -0.03 24.18 6.71
C THR A 201 1.08 23.33 6.08
N PRO A 202 1.62 23.73 4.91
CA PRO A 202 2.67 22.99 4.21
C PRO A 202 3.94 22.76 5.03
N GLU A 203 4.22 23.63 6.00
CA GLU A 203 5.35 23.51 6.93
C GLU A 203 5.27 22.28 7.84
N LEU A 204 4.05 21.79 8.14
CA LEU A 204 3.83 20.55 8.89
C LEU A 204 4.17 19.31 8.06
N ALA A 205 4.22 19.42 6.73
CA ALA A 205 4.63 18.31 5.86
C ALA A 205 6.14 18.02 5.93
N LYS A 206 6.93 18.83 6.66
CA LYS A 206 8.34 18.54 6.94
C LYS A 206 8.44 17.42 7.98
N LYS A 207 9.23 16.38 7.67
CA LYS A 207 9.41 15.15 8.47
C LYS A 207 9.49 15.35 9.99
N LYS A 208 10.36 16.25 10.45
CA LYS A 208 10.57 16.49 11.90
C LYS A 208 9.33 17.11 12.56
N SER A 209 8.73 18.11 11.91
CA SER A 209 7.52 18.79 12.37
C SER A 209 6.34 17.83 12.39
N PHE A 210 6.18 17.01 11.34
CA PHE A 210 5.13 16.00 11.25
C PHE A 210 5.23 14.98 12.39
N ARG A 211 6.43 14.42 12.63
CA ARG A 211 6.62 13.44 13.71
C ARG A 211 6.34 14.03 15.09
N ARG A 212 6.72 15.28 15.34
CA ARG A 212 6.44 15.99 16.62
C ARG A 212 4.93 16.24 16.78
N PHE A 213 4.28 16.69 15.70
CA PHE A 213 2.84 16.87 15.65
C PHE A 213 2.08 15.57 15.95
N MET A 214 2.44 14.48 15.28
CA MET A 214 1.81 13.17 15.49
C MET A 214 2.02 12.62 16.90
N LYS A 215 3.17 12.88 17.53
CA LYS A 215 3.39 12.54 18.95
C LYS A 215 2.43 13.32 19.86
N ASN A 216 2.24 14.61 19.62
CA ASN A 216 1.30 15.42 20.38
C ASN A 216 -0.16 14.99 20.19
N VAL A 217 -0.54 14.66 18.95
CA VAL A 217 -1.88 14.12 18.64
C VAL A 217 -2.12 12.81 19.40
N ASN A 218 -1.16 11.90 19.43
CA ASN A 218 -1.29 10.66 20.20
C ASN A 218 -1.37 10.91 21.71
N LEU A 219 -0.53 11.82 22.23
CA LEU A 219 -0.49 12.14 23.66
C LEU A 219 -1.82 12.75 24.13
N ARG A 220 -2.34 13.74 23.39
CA ARG A 220 -3.57 14.46 23.76
C ARG A 220 -4.83 13.73 23.31
N GLY A 221 -4.72 12.86 22.30
CA GLY A 221 -5.82 12.10 21.73
C GLY A 221 -6.04 10.73 22.35
N GLY A 222 -5.20 10.30 23.30
CA GLY A 222 -5.19 8.96 23.92
C GLY A 222 -6.44 8.56 24.71
N GLY A 223 -7.46 9.42 24.79
CA GLY A 223 -8.77 9.11 25.38
C GLY A 223 -9.93 9.81 24.67
N ILE A 224 -9.68 10.39 23.49
CA ILE A 224 -10.69 11.13 22.73
C ILE A 224 -11.25 10.21 21.64
N VAL A 225 -12.57 10.14 21.56
CA VAL A 225 -13.31 9.46 20.48
C VAL A 225 -13.59 10.48 19.38
N PHE A 226 -12.68 10.64 18.43
CA PHE A 226 -12.84 11.56 17.30
C PHE A 226 -14.00 11.16 16.39
N GLU A 227 -14.43 9.90 16.43
CA GLU A 227 -15.53 9.33 15.62
C GLU A 227 -16.90 9.93 15.95
N VAL A 228 -17.07 10.56 17.12
CA VAL A 228 -18.31 11.25 17.51
C VAL A 228 -18.20 12.77 17.43
N MET A 229 -17.05 13.28 17.03
CA MET A 229 -16.79 14.73 16.96
C MET A 229 -17.13 15.26 15.56
N THR A 230 -17.52 16.53 15.50
CA THR A 230 -17.67 17.22 14.22
C THR A 230 -16.30 17.53 13.63
N ASP A 231 -16.21 17.61 12.31
CA ASP A 231 -14.99 17.99 11.58
C ASP A 231 -14.33 19.25 12.14
N GLN A 232 -15.13 20.25 12.51
CA GLN A 232 -14.62 21.50 13.08
C GLN A 232 -13.89 21.28 14.41
N LYS A 233 -14.44 20.47 15.32
CA LYS A 233 -13.81 20.19 16.62
C LYS A 233 -12.51 19.40 16.46
N ILE A 234 -12.45 18.52 15.45
CA ILE A 234 -11.24 17.77 15.11
C ILE A 234 -10.18 18.75 14.57
N ASP A 235 -10.56 19.62 13.63
CA ASP A 235 -9.66 20.65 13.07
C ASP A 235 -9.13 21.60 14.16
N ASP A 236 -9.97 21.99 15.13
CA ASP A 236 -9.58 22.85 16.27
C ASP A 236 -8.60 22.11 17.21
N PHE A 237 -8.89 20.85 17.53
CA PHE A 237 -8.00 20.01 18.34
C PHE A 237 -6.63 19.83 17.66
N LEU A 238 -6.62 19.53 16.36
CA LEU A 238 -5.38 19.40 15.58
C LEU A 238 -4.64 20.72 15.49
N SER A 239 -5.34 21.85 15.39
CA SER A 239 -4.71 23.18 15.42
C SER A 239 -4.01 23.43 16.76
N SER A 240 -4.67 23.14 17.89
CA SER A 240 -4.04 23.26 19.21
C SER A 240 -2.79 22.38 19.38
N CYS A 241 -2.76 21.20 18.73
CA CYS A 241 -1.63 20.29 18.75
C CYS A 241 -0.47 20.78 17.89
N ALA A 242 -0.76 21.44 16.76
CA ALA A 242 0.23 22.04 15.88
C ALA A 242 0.88 23.28 16.51
N ASP A 243 0.10 24.15 17.14
CA ASP A 243 0.62 25.38 17.77
C ASP A 243 1.54 25.05 18.96
N SER A 244 1.23 23.97 19.69
CA SER A 244 2.07 23.45 20.77
C SER A 244 3.42 22.87 20.28
N THR A 245 3.61 22.71 18.97
CA THR A 245 4.91 22.32 18.38
C THR A 245 5.73 23.49 17.85
N ALA A 246 5.14 24.68 17.76
CA ALA A 246 5.79 25.91 17.29
C ALA A 246 6.49 26.70 18.41
N SER A 247 6.22 26.39 19.67
CA SER A 247 7.00 26.94 20.79
C SER A 247 8.37 26.23 20.90
N PRO A 248 9.46 27.00 20.99
CA PRO A 248 10.83 26.51 21.05
C PRO A 248 11.08 25.59 22.25
#